data_AF-A0A5N5Q8L2-F1
#
_entry.id   AF-A0A5N5Q8L2-F1
#
_cell.length_a   1.000
_cell.length_b   1.000
_cell.length_c   1.000
_cell.angle_alpha   90.00
_cell.angle_beta   90.00
_cell.angle_gamma   90.00
#
_symmetry.space_group_name_H-M   'P 1'
#
loop_
_entity.id
_entity.type
_entity.pdbx_description
1 polymer ?
#
loop_
_entity_poly.entity_id
_entity_poly.type
_entity_poly.pdbx_seq_one_letter_code
_entity_poly.pdbx_strand_id
1 'polypeptide(L)'
;MVTLPLPTRSQPSATYLSTFYTAYMPPNTTSETKAQILILKKFGHSDRAIAQALGNVHYSTVNRIARAYANGRPTTEKAPRSGRPRILTPKDVRFAALALTRSKPATAAAIKRTFFPHSSIPTLRRYLRKLGLRSFRRRRVPLLKWKHRKARLGWSRNRLLWTQAQWDDIVFSDETRIELFGPDGANTYWRYPHQSPFDP
;
A
#
# COMPACT_ATOMS: atom_id res chain seq x y z
N MET A 1 41.86 -32.35 -52.54
CA MET A 1 41.88 -32.09 -51.08
C MET A 1 41.78 -30.59 -50.85
N VAL A 2 40.59 -30.10 -50.50
CA VAL A 2 40.33 -28.64 -50.36
C VAL A 2 40.46 -28.26 -48.89
N THR A 3 41.47 -27.46 -48.57
CA THR A 3 41.68 -26.84 -47.25
C THR A 3 40.77 -25.61 -47.10
N LEU A 4 39.88 -25.62 -46.11
CA LEU A 4 39.05 -24.46 -45.74
C LEU A 4 39.83 -23.48 -44.85
N PRO A 5 39.62 -22.15 -44.98
CA PRO A 5 40.32 -21.16 -44.17
C PRO A 5 39.65 -20.99 -42.80
N LEU A 6 40.47 -20.68 -41.78
CA LEU A 6 40.01 -20.35 -40.43
C LEU A 6 39.28 -19.00 -40.39
N PRO A 7 38.19 -18.85 -39.62
CA PRO A 7 37.47 -17.60 -39.52
C PRO A 7 38.25 -16.58 -38.68
N THR A 8 38.33 -15.36 -39.21
CA THR A 8 38.92 -14.17 -38.61
C THR A 8 38.17 -13.73 -37.35
N ARG A 9 38.94 -13.25 -36.36
CA ARG A 9 38.51 -12.79 -35.04
C ARG A 9 37.70 -11.48 -35.16
N SER A 10 36.39 -11.59 -35.35
CA SER A 10 35.48 -10.45 -35.17
C SER A 10 35.39 -10.08 -33.69
N GLN A 11 35.49 -8.78 -33.37
CA GLN A 11 35.29 -8.27 -32.03
C GLN A 11 33.86 -8.58 -31.56
N PRO A 12 33.65 -9.11 -30.35
CA PRO A 12 32.31 -9.47 -29.88
C PRO A 12 31.46 -8.21 -29.69
N SER A 13 30.22 -8.25 -30.20
CA SER A 13 29.22 -7.20 -30.05
C SER A 13 28.85 -6.97 -28.58
N ALA A 14 28.50 -5.73 -28.22
CA ALA A 14 28.15 -5.30 -26.86
C ALA A 14 27.04 -6.12 -26.18
N THR A 15 26.26 -6.89 -26.94
CA THR A 15 25.23 -7.82 -26.46
C THR A 15 25.79 -9.09 -25.81
N TYR A 16 26.97 -9.55 -26.23
CA TYR A 16 27.62 -10.74 -25.63
C TYR A 16 28.11 -10.45 -24.21
N LEU A 17 28.72 -9.29 -23.98
CA LEU A 17 29.18 -8.91 -22.64
C LEU A 17 28.01 -8.73 -21.65
N SER A 18 26.85 -8.23 -22.10
CA SER A 18 25.63 -8.08 -21.28
C SER A 18 25.07 -9.43 -20.76
N THR A 19 25.04 -10.43 -21.63
CA THR A 19 24.49 -11.75 -21.32
C THR A 19 25.40 -12.55 -20.39
N PHE A 20 26.72 -12.48 -20.59
CA PHE A 20 27.70 -13.13 -19.72
C PHE A 20 27.87 -12.42 -18.35
N TYR A 21 27.67 -11.10 -18.28
CA TYR A 21 27.81 -10.35 -17.02
C TYR A 21 26.61 -10.53 -16.08
N THR A 22 25.42 -10.83 -16.60
CA THR A 22 24.21 -11.06 -15.79
C THR A 22 24.27 -12.41 -15.03
N ALA A 23 25.00 -13.39 -15.56
CA ALA A 23 25.22 -14.70 -14.92
C ALA A 23 26.31 -14.69 -13.83
N TYR A 24 27.13 -13.64 -13.75
CA TYR A 24 28.28 -13.52 -12.83
C TYR A 24 28.15 -12.34 -11.85
N MET A 25 26.93 -12.04 -11.39
CA MET A 25 26.79 -11.32 -10.11
C MET A 25 26.95 -12.34 -8.98
N PRO A 26 28.07 -12.35 -8.22
CA PRO A 26 28.21 -13.29 -7.12
C PRO A 26 27.04 -13.08 -6.15
N PRO A 27 26.33 -14.15 -5.76
CA PRO A 27 25.20 -14.03 -4.86
C PRO A 27 25.64 -13.32 -3.58
N ASN A 28 24.72 -12.55 -2.98
CA ASN A 28 24.96 -12.02 -1.64
C ASN A 28 25.46 -13.16 -0.75
N THR A 29 26.59 -12.96 -0.04
CA THR A 29 27.20 -13.99 0.82
C THR A 29 26.14 -14.65 1.68
N THR A 30 26.04 -15.98 1.59
CA THR A 30 25.06 -16.77 2.33
C THR A 30 25.31 -16.68 3.83
N SER A 31 24.29 -16.95 4.65
CA SER A 31 24.43 -16.97 6.11
C SER A 31 25.53 -17.94 6.55
N GLU A 32 25.64 -19.10 5.90
CA GLU A 32 26.64 -20.12 6.16
C GLU A 32 28.06 -19.63 5.86
N THR A 33 28.29 -19.02 4.69
CA THR A 33 29.61 -18.48 4.34
C THR A 33 30.02 -17.36 5.29
N LYS A 34 29.09 -16.52 5.75
CA LYS A 34 29.39 -15.52 6.78
C LYS A 34 29.75 -16.14 8.12
N ALA A 35 29.11 -17.24 8.52
CA ALA A 35 29.44 -17.97 9.75
C ALA A 35 30.85 -18.60 9.66
N GLN A 36 31.17 -19.24 8.54
CA GLN A 36 32.51 -19.79 8.28
C GLN A 36 33.59 -18.71 8.33
N ILE A 37 33.34 -17.52 7.76
CA ILE A 37 34.24 -16.37 7.85
C ILE A 37 34.52 -15.99 9.31
N LEU A 38 33.48 -15.92 10.14
CA LEU A 38 33.63 -15.54 11.55
C LEU A 38 34.38 -16.60 12.36
N ILE A 39 34.12 -17.88 12.09
CA ILE A 39 34.85 -19.00 12.71
C ILE A 39 36.33 -18.91 12.36
N LEU A 40 36.68 -18.81 11.07
CA LEU A 40 38.07 -18.71 10.62
C LEU A 40 38.76 -17.44 11.14
N LYS A 41 38.00 -16.34 11.28
CA LYS A 41 38.51 -15.10 11.87
C LYS A 41 38.79 -15.25 13.37
N LYS A 42 37.94 -16.00 14.09
CA LYS A 42 38.14 -16.33 15.52
C LYS A 42 39.40 -17.18 15.74
N PHE A 43 39.73 -18.05 14.79
CA PHE A 43 40.97 -18.83 14.77
C PHE A 43 42.22 -18.03 14.34
N GLY A 44 42.11 -16.72 14.09
CA GLY A 44 43.26 -15.85 13.82
C GLY A 44 43.77 -15.86 12.37
N HIS A 45 43.04 -16.46 11.42
CA HIS A 45 43.45 -16.43 10.02
C HIS A 45 43.38 -15.01 9.43
N SER A 46 44.30 -14.72 8.49
CA SER A 46 44.32 -13.45 7.78
C SER A 46 43.16 -13.32 6.77
N ASP A 47 42.72 -12.11 6.48
CA ASP A 47 41.59 -11.87 5.56
C ASP A 47 41.85 -12.47 4.15
N ARG A 48 43.11 -12.46 3.70
CA ARG A 48 43.52 -13.05 2.42
C ARG A 48 43.48 -14.58 2.44
N ALA A 49 43.93 -15.20 3.53
CA ALA A 49 43.87 -16.65 3.68
C ALA A 49 42.41 -17.16 3.72
N ILE A 50 41.53 -16.43 4.42
CA ILE A 50 40.10 -16.74 4.48
C ILE A 50 39.45 -16.61 3.09
N ALA A 51 39.79 -15.57 2.33
CA ALA A 51 39.28 -15.37 0.97
C ALA A 51 39.74 -16.47 0.01
N GLN A 52 41.00 -16.89 0.09
CA GLN A 52 41.54 -18.00 -0.72
C GLN A 52 40.90 -19.34 -0.37
N ALA A 53 40.70 -19.62 0.94
CA ALA A 53 40.09 -20.86 1.41
C ALA A 53 38.62 -21.01 0.98
N LEU A 54 37.87 -19.90 0.96
CA LEU A 54 36.45 -19.92 0.57
C LEU A 54 36.23 -19.81 -0.94
N GLY A 55 37.20 -19.26 -1.69
CA GLY A 55 37.21 -19.16 -3.17
C GLY A 55 36.11 -18.28 -3.80
N ASN A 56 35.05 -17.97 -3.05
CA ASN A 56 33.83 -17.30 -3.52
C ASN A 56 33.63 -15.90 -2.89
N VAL A 57 34.51 -15.47 -1.98
CA VAL A 57 34.42 -14.19 -1.27
C VAL A 57 35.74 -13.44 -1.36
N HIS A 58 35.69 -12.18 -1.79
CA HIS A 58 36.86 -11.29 -1.83
C HIS A 58 37.28 -10.85 -0.41
N TYR A 59 38.58 -10.68 -0.16
CA TYR A 59 39.12 -10.31 1.17
C TYR A 59 38.51 -9.03 1.77
N SER A 60 38.11 -8.05 0.93
CA SER A 60 37.42 -6.84 1.39
C SER A 60 36.04 -7.14 1.96
N THR A 61 35.36 -8.17 1.46
CA THR A 61 34.08 -8.62 1.99
C THR A 61 34.25 -9.38 3.30
N VAL A 62 35.31 -10.19 3.45
CA VAL A 62 35.70 -10.81 4.73
C VAL A 62 35.88 -9.74 5.81
N ASN A 63 36.67 -8.72 5.51
CA ASN A 63 36.94 -7.61 6.43
C ASN A 63 35.65 -6.84 6.78
N ARG A 64 34.82 -6.51 5.79
CA ARG A 64 33.53 -5.84 5.97
C ARG A 64 32.58 -6.64 6.86
N ILE A 65 32.52 -7.96 6.70
CA ILE A 65 31.68 -8.86 7.51
C ILE A 65 32.23 -8.92 8.95
N ALA A 66 33.54 -9.10 9.14
CA ALA A 66 34.16 -9.14 10.45
C ALA A 66 33.94 -7.83 11.23
N ARG A 67 34.11 -6.67 10.58
CA ARG A 67 33.81 -5.36 11.18
C ARG A 67 32.34 -5.19 11.50
N ALA A 68 31.44 -5.63 10.63
CA ALA A 68 30.01 -5.57 10.88
C ALA A 68 29.60 -6.40 12.10
N TYR A 69 30.18 -7.59 12.26
CA TYR A 69 29.96 -8.45 13.42
C TYR A 69 30.54 -7.86 14.71
N ALA A 70 31.75 -7.31 14.66
CA ALA A 70 32.35 -6.61 15.80
C ALA A 70 31.49 -5.41 16.27
N ASN A 71 30.80 -4.75 15.33
CA ASN A 71 29.85 -3.66 15.61
C ASN A 71 28.43 -4.15 16.01
N GLY A 72 28.27 -5.43 16.36
CA GLY A 72 27.02 -5.98 16.89
C GLY A 72 25.95 -6.34 15.85
N ARG A 73 26.27 -6.42 14.55
CA ARG A 73 25.29 -6.83 13.54
C ARG A 73 25.15 -8.37 13.47
N PRO A 74 23.90 -8.91 13.49
CA PRO A 74 23.67 -10.33 13.29
C PRO A 74 24.16 -10.83 11.91
N THR A 75 24.74 -12.02 11.89
CA THR A 75 25.31 -12.66 10.68
C THR A 75 24.26 -12.92 9.60
N THR A 76 23.06 -13.28 10.01
CA THR A 76 22.00 -13.80 9.13
C THR A 76 21.24 -12.70 8.38
N GLU A 77 21.15 -11.50 8.95
CA GLU A 77 20.22 -10.48 8.47
C GLU A 77 20.86 -9.47 7.51
N LYS A 78 20.10 -9.06 6.49
CA LYS A 78 20.47 -7.93 5.63
C LYS A 78 20.12 -6.64 6.35
N ALA A 79 21.01 -5.65 6.28
CA ALA A 79 20.70 -4.33 6.80
C ALA A 79 19.45 -3.76 6.12
N PRO A 80 18.55 -3.09 6.88
CA PRO A 80 17.40 -2.43 6.29
C PRO A 80 17.89 -1.40 5.26
N ARG A 81 17.30 -1.44 4.07
CA ARG A 81 17.61 -0.46 3.02
C ARG A 81 16.72 0.76 3.19
N SER A 82 17.28 1.94 2.99
CA SER A 82 16.49 3.14 2.76
C SER A 82 15.67 2.93 1.48
N GLY A 83 14.36 2.80 1.64
CA GLY A 83 13.44 2.74 0.52
C GLY A 83 13.32 4.09 -0.19
N ARG A 84 12.59 4.12 -1.30
CA ARG A 84 12.26 5.38 -2.00
C ARG A 84 11.59 6.37 -1.02
N PRO A 85 12.00 7.65 -1.02
CA PRO A 85 11.36 8.66 -0.19
C PRO A 85 9.86 8.77 -0.50
N ARG A 86 9.08 9.09 0.52
CA ARG A 86 7.62 9.21 0.40
C ARG A 86 7.28 10.53 -0.31
N ILE A 87 6.34 10.47 -1.25
CA ILE A 87 5.79 11.66 -1.92
C ILE A 87 5.02 12.55 -0.93
N LEU A 88 4.29 11.94 0.00
CA LEU A 88 3.53 12.65 1.04
C LEU A 88 4.23 12.53 2.39
N THR A 89 4.40 13.65 3.08
CA THR A 89 4.95 13.68 4.43
C THR A 89 3.89 13.24 5.47
N PRO A 90 4.29 12.83 6.68
CA PRO A 90 3.33 12.52 7.74
C PRO A 90 2.40 13.69 8.09
N LYS A 91 2.87 14.94 7.95
CA LYS A 91 2.09 16.15 8.17
C LYS A 91 1.01 16.31 7.09
N ASP A 92 1.37 16.10 5.84
CA ASP A 92 0.43 16.15 4.70
C ASP A 92 -0.70 15.13 4.86
N VAL A 93 -0.36 13.91 5.26
CA VAL A 93 -1.36 12.85 5.47
C VAL A 93 -2.30 13.20 6.63
N ARG A 94 -1.78 13.78 7.72
CA ARG A 94 -2.61 14.29 8.82
C ARG A 94 -3.52 15.44 8.39
N PHE A 95 -2.98 16.39 7.62
CA PHE A 95 -3.77 17.49 7.05
C PHE A 95 -4.89 16.96 6.15
N ALA A 96 -4.60 16.00 5.28
CA ALA A 96 -5.61 15.38 4.41
C ALA A 96 -6.72 14.69 5.21
N ALA A 97 -6.37 13.97 6.29
CA ALA A 97 -7.34 13.35 7.18
C ALA A 97 -8.21 14.40 7.89
N LEU A 98 -7.61 15.47 8.42
CA LEU A 98 -8.33 16.57 9.05
C LEU A 98 -9.28 17.26 8.07
N ALA A 99 -8.81 17.55 6.86
CA ALA A 99 -9.63 18.13 5.80
C ALA A 99 -10.85 17.24 5.51
N LEU A 100 -10.67 15.92 5.34
CA LEU A 100 -11.79 14.99 5.12
C LEU A 100 -12.79 14.97 6.27
N THR A 101 -12.31 15.03 7.51
CA THR A 101 -13.20 14.96 8.68
C THR A 101 -13.96 16.25 8.93
N ARG A 102 -13.37 17.41 8.61
CA ARG A 102 -13.94 18.73 8.88
C ARG A 102 -14.80 19.26 7.73
N SER A 103 -14.37 19.11 6.48
CA SER A 103 -15.17 19.52 5.32
C SER A 103 -16.03 18.35 4.83
N LYS A 104 -17.26 18.27 5.33
CA LYS A 104 -18.27 17.33 4.85
C LYS A 104 -19.16 18.03 3.80
N PRO A 105 -19.30 17.52 2.57
CA PRO A 105 -18.71 16.31 1.99
C PRO A 105 -17.44 16.57 1.15
N ALA A 106 -16.30 16.00 1.55
CA ALA A 106 -15.09 15.98 0.73
C ALA A 106 -14.74 14.54 0.27
N THR A 107 -14.59 14.38 -1.05
CA THR A 107 -14.06 13.16 -1.67
C THR A 107 -12.53 13.24 -1.68
N ALA A 108 -11.82 12.10 -1.55
CA ALA A 108 -10.37 12.07 -1.68
C ALA A 108 -9.86 12.68 -3.02
N ALA A 109 -10.65 12.59 -4.09
CA ALA A 109 -10.37 13.23 -5.37
C ALA A 109 -10.43 14.77 -5.29
N ALA A 110 -11.40 15.31 -4.54
CA ALA A 110 -11.53 16.75 -4.33
C ALA A 110 -10.32 17.28 -3.56
N ILE A 111 -9.90 16.59 -2.49
CA ILE A 111 -8.73 16.97 -1.68
C ILE A 111 -7.42 16.84 -2.47
N LYS A 112 -7.29 15.81 -3.31
CA LYS A 112 -6.16 15.71 -4.23
C LYS A 112 -6.10 16.94 -5.13
N ARG A 113 -7.23 17.34 -5.71
CA ARG A 113 -7.30 18.48 -6.64
C ARG A 113 -6.93 19.79 -5.95
N THR A 114 -7.34 20.00 -4.71
CA THR A 114 -7.10 21.26 -3.99
C THR A 114 -5.73 21.34 -3.33
N PHE A 115 -5.23 20.26 -2.72
CA PHE A 115 -4.06 20.33 -1.84
C PHE A 115 -2.88 19.48 -2.32
N PHE A 116 -3.11 18.41 -3.09
CA PHE A 116 -2.06 17.45 -3.45
C PHE A 116 -2.03 17.14 -4.96
N PRO A 117 -1.89 18.15 -5.84
CA PRO A 117 -1.97 17.96 -7.28
C PRO A 117 -0.89 17.02 -7.83
N HIS A 118 0.28 17.02 -7.19
CA HIS A 118 1.47 16.20 -7.51
C HIS A 118 1.34 14.72 -7.06
N SER A 119 0.33 14.39 -6.26
CA SER A 119 0.12 13.02 -5.75
C SER A 119 -0.96 12.28 -6.55
N SER A 120 -0.86 10.96 -6.60
CA SER A 120 -1.92 10.13 -7.18
C SER A 120 -3.04 9.83 -6.18
N ILE A 121 -4.29 9.77 -6.64
CA ILE A 121 -5.45 9.43 -5.81
C ILE A 121 -5.26 8.08 -5.06
N PRO A 122 -4.76 7.00 -5.71
CA PRO A 122 -4.48 5.75 -5.01
C PRO A 122 -3.47 5.89 -3.87
N THR A 123 -2.45 6.74 -4.05
CA THR A 123 -1.44 7.02 -3.03
C THR A 123 -2.08 7.68 -1.81
N LEU A 124 -2.87 8.73 -2.03
CA LEU A 124 -3.59 9.41 -0.96
C LEU A 124 -4.52 8.45 -0.20
N ARG A 125 -5.31 7.65 -0.92
CA ARG A 125 -6.20 6.63 -0.33
C ARG A 125 -5.44 5.61 0.51
N ARG A 126 -4.28 5.13 0.04
CA ARG A 126 -3.44 4.18 0.78
C ARG A 126 -2.99 4.78 2.11
N TYR A 127 -2.54 6.02 2.12
CA TYR A 127 -2.10 6.70 3.34
C TYR A 127 -3.26 6.99 4.31
N LEU A 128 -4.42 7.39 3.80
CA LEU A 128 -5.63 7.56 4.62
C LEU A 128 -6.08 6.26 5.29
N ARG A 129 -6.02 5.13 4.56
CA ARG A 129 -6.30 3.81 5.14
C ARG A 129 -5.28 3.40 6.20
N LYS A 130 -4.00 3.77 6.02
CA LYS A 130 -2.97 3.55 7.05
C LYS A 130 -3.24 4.32 8.34
N LEU A 131 -3.90 5.47 8.25
CA LEU A 131 -4.40 6.19 9.43
C LEU A 131 -5.69 5.58 10.02
N GLY A 132 -6.30 4.60 9.35
CA GLY A 132 -7.54 3.96 9.81
C GLY A 132 -8.82 4.54 9.22
N LEU A 133 -8.74 5.55 8.34
CA LEU A 133 -9.93 6.07 7.67
C LEU A 133 -10.40 5.10 6.57
N ARG A 134 -11.72 4.96 6.43
CA ARG A 134 -12.35 4.21 5.36
C ARG A 134 -13.35 5.08 4.61
N SER A 135 -13.53 4.78 3.32
CA SER A 135 -14.55 5.39 2.48
C SER A 135 -15.88 4.69 2.66
N PHE A 136 -16.94 5.45 2.92
CA PHE A 136 -18.31 4.95 3.04
C PHE A 136 -19.22 5.64 2.03
N ARG A 137 -20.23 4.92 1.54
CA ARG A 137 -21.31 5.53 0.77
C ARG A 137 -22.18 6.38 1.70
N ARG A 138 -22.43 7.63 1.34
CA ARG A 138 -23.36 8.49 2.06
C ARG A 138 -24.78 7.97 1.84
N ARG A 139 -25.55 7.81 2.92
CA ARG A 139 -27.00 7.59 2.83
C ARG A 139 -27.66 8.91 2.45
N ARG A 140 -28.44 8.92 1.37
CA ARG A 140 -29.30 10.05 1.00
C ARG A 140 -30.59 9.89 1.80
N VAL A 141 -30.78 10.71 2.82
CA VAL A 141 -32.01 10.74 3.61
C VAL A 141 -32.60 12.14 3.56
N PRO A 142 -33.94 12.28 3.41
CA PRO A 142 -34.57 13.58 3.45
C PRO A 142 -34.43 14.18 4.85
N LEU A 143 -34.21 15.50 4.91
CA LEU A 143 -34.14 16.20 6.18
C LEU A 143 -35.54 16.26 6.81
N LEU A 144 -35.74 15.52 7.90
CA LEU A 144 -37.00 15.51 8.62
C LEU A 144 -37.08 16.70 9.59
N LYS A 145 -37.93 17.68 9.25
CA LYS A 145 -38.30 18.76 10.17
C LYS A 145 -39.06 18.20 11.37
N TRP A 146 -39.08 18.95 12.48
CA TRP A 146 -39.78 18.55 13.70
C TRP A 146 -41.24 18.13 13.44
N LYS A 147 -41.96 18.90 12.61
CA LYS A 147 -43.35 18.59 12.21
C LYS A 147 -43.49 17.23 11.51
N HIS A 148 -42.55 16.88 10.62
CA HIS A 148 -42.56 15.59 9.92
C HIS A 148 -42.32 14.43 10.90
N ARG A 149 -41.40 14.61 11.85
CA ARG A 149 -41.12 13.60 12.88
C ARG A 149 -42.35 13.36 13.77
N LYS A 150 -42.99 14.44 14.23
CA LYS A 150 -44.21 14.34 15.06
C LYS A 150 -45.35 13.65 14.32
N ALA A 151 -45.60 14.04 13.07
CA ALA A 151 -46.66 13.44 12.24
C ALA A 151 -46.40 11.95 11.98
N ARG A 152 -45.17 11.57 11.59
CA ARG A 152 -44.81 10.16 11.37
C ARG A 152 -44.94 9.32 12.64
N LEU A 153 -44.49 9.84 13.78
CA LEU A 153 -44.60 9.15 15.06
C LEU A 153 -46.07 8.98 15.48
N GLY A 154 -46.90 10.02 15.33
CA GLY A 154 -48.33 9.94 15.61
C GLY A 154 -49.04 8.92 14.72
N TRP A 155 -48.77 8.96 13.42
CA TRP A 155 -49.30 8.00 12.45
C TRP A 155 -48.94 6.56 12.82
N SER A 156 -47.69 6.32 13.20
CA SER A 156 -47.20 4.99 13.60
C SER A 156 -47.84 4.50 14.89
N ARG A 157 -47.97 5.37 15.91
CA ARG A 157 -48.59 5.04 17.19
C ARG A 157 -50.07 4.70 17.03
N ASN A 158 -50.80 5.48 16.23
CA ASN A 158 -52.23 5.26 16.00
C ASN A 158 -52.52 3.93 15.30
N ARG A 159 -51.54 3.38 14.58
CA ARG A 159 -51.64 2.13 13.81
C ARG A 159 -50.83 0.98 14.41
N LEU A 160 -50.26 1.17 15.60
CA LEU A 160 -49.38 0.18 16.23
C LEU A 160 -50.13 -1.11 16.58
N LEU A 161 -51.41 -0.99 16.97
CA LEU A 161 -52.27 -2.10 17.39
C LEU A 161 -53.34 -2.44 16.35
N TRP A 162 -53.14 -2.01 15.09
CA TRP A 162 -54.08 -2.34 14.02
C TRP A 162 -54.08 -3.84 13.74
N THR A 163 -55.27 -4.38 13.51
CA THR A 163 -55.47 -5.79 13.16
C THR A 163 -55.24 -6.02 11.66
N GLN A 164 -55.03 -7.28 11.26
CA GLN A 164 -54.80 -7.64 9.86
C GLN A 164 -55.94 -7.15 8.95
N ALA A 165 -57.20 -7.35 9.37
CA ALA A 165 -58.36 -6.89 8.60
C ALA A 165 -58.39 -5.38 8.33
N GLN A 166 -57.80 -4.56 9.21
CA GLN A 166 -57.69 -3.11 9.01
C GLN A 166 -56.57 -2.74 8.02
N TRP A 167 -55.54 -3.57 7.89
CA TRP A 167 -54.51 -3.40 6.87
C TRP A 167 -54.99 -3.86 5.50
N ASP A 168 -55.83 -4.88 5.44
CA ASP A 168 -56.36 -5.43 4.19
C ASP A 168 -57.26 -4.44 3.42
N ASP A 169 -57.82 -3.45 4.12
CA ASP A 169 -58.61 -2.36 3.51
C ASP A 169 -57.73 -1.24 2.89
N ILE A 170 -56.42 -1.25 3.12
CA ILE A 170 -55.51 -0.23 2.59
C ILE A 170 -54.80 -0.71 1.33
N VAL A 171 -55.01 0.02 0.24
CA VAL A 171 -54.19 -0.08 -0.98
C VAL A 171 -53.09 0.98 -0.95
N PHE A 172 -51.83 0.54 -1.02
CA PHE A 172 -50.70 1.44 -1.18
C PHE A 172 -50.35 1.59 -2.66
N SER A 173 -50.21 2.84 -3.11
CA SER A 173 -49.61 3.18 -4.40
C SER A 173 -48.40 4.10 -4.19
N ASP A 174 -47.36 3.90 -4.99
CA ASP A 174 -46.19 4.78 -5.04
C ASP A 174 -45.67 4.80 -6.49
N GLU A 175 -44.99 5.88 -6.85
CA GLU A 175 -44.35 6.03 -8.15
C GLU A 175 -42.85 5.76 -8.02
N THR A 176 -42.30 4.95 -8.93
CA THR A 176 -40.85 4.70 -8.96
C THR A 176 -40.24 5.23 -10.24
N ARG A 177 -39.05 5.81 -10.11
CA ARG A 177 -38.29 6.36 -11.23
C ARG A 177 -37.38 5.28 -11.81
N ILE A 178 -37.63 4.89 -13.06
CA ILE A 178 -36.80 3.95 -13.81
C ILE A 178 -35.81 4.77 -14.65
N GLU A 179 -34.52 4.70 -14.31
CA GLU A 179 -33.45 5.39 -15.06
C GLU A 179 -32.82 4.45 -16.10
N LEU A 180 -32.71 4.91 -17.35
CA LEU A 180 -32.06 4.17 -18.44
C LEU A 180 -30.53 4.27 -18.39
N PHE A 181 -30.02 5.40 -17.92
CA PHE A 181 -28.59 5.65 -17.72
C PHE A 181 -28.35 5.73 -16.21
N GLY A 182 -27.41 4.92 -15.72
CA GLY A 182 -27.32 4.52 -14.32
C GLY A 182 -27.33 5.65 -13.28
N PRO A 183 -27.50 5.29 -12.00
CA PRO A 183 -27.87 6.23 -10.95
C PRO A 183 -26.84 7.35 -10.77
N ASP A 184 -27.35 8.53 -10.44
CA ASP A 184 -26.56 9.67 -9.98
C ASP A 184 -25.54 9.22 -8.93
N GLY A 185 -24.26 9.37 -9.28
CA GLY A 185 -23.13 8.78 -8.58
C GLY A 185 -23.22 8.81 -7.04
N ALA A 186 -22.78 7.71 -6.41
CA ALA A 186 -22.75 7.61 -4.96
C ALA A 186 -21.68 8.53 -4.37
N ASN A 187 -22.09 9.62 -3.74
CA ASN A 187 -21.20 10.46 -2.95
C ASN A 187 -20.61 9.64 -1.80
N THR A 188 -19.29 9.48 -1.80
CA THR A 188 -18.55 8.82 -0.72
C THR A 188 -17.95 9.85 0.23
N TYR A 189 -17.93 9.54 1.51
CA TYR A 189 -17.23 10.32 2.51
C TYR A 189 -16.26 9.42 3.28
N TRP A 190 -15.26 10.03 3.92
CA TRP A 190 -14.25 9.31 4.68
C TRP A 190 -14.46 9.55 6.18
N ARG A 191 -14.40 8.49 6.96
CA ARG A 191 -14.50 8.54 8.43
C ARG A 191 -13.74 7.40 9.07
N TYR A 192 -13.56 7.46 10.38
CA TYR A 192 -13.10 6.31 11.14
C TYR A 192 -14.24 5.28 11.30
N PRO A 193 -13.96 3.97 11.28
CA PRO A 193 -14.98 2.93 11.38
C PRO A 193 -15.85 3.00 12.64
N HIS A 194 -15.29 3.49 13.75
CA HIS A 194 -15.98 3.59 15.05
C HIS A 194 -16.90 4.81 15.16
N GLN A 195 -16.85 5.76 14.22
CA GLN A 195 -17.72 6.93 14.24
C GLN A 195 -19.12 6.58 13.75
N SER A 196 -20.15 7.07 14.43
CA SER A 196 -21.55 6.84 14.04
C SER A 196 -21.81 7.30 12.60
N PRO A 197 -22.63 6.58 11.82
CA PRO A 197 -23.12 7.07 10.52
C PRO A 197 -23.91 8.36 10.60
N PHE A 198 -24.36 8.71 11.81
CA PHE A 198 -25.29 9.78 12.10
C PHE A 198 -24.66 10.95 12.86
N ASP A 199 -23.38 10.85 13.24
CA ASP A 199 -22.69 11.97 13.89
C ASP A 199 -22.23 12.97 12.81
N PRO A 200 -22.80 14.20 12.80
CA PRO A 200 -22.42 15.25 11.86
C PRO A 200 -20.96 15.68 11.99
#